data_AF-A0A4D8QKT9-F1
#
_entry.id   AF-A0A4D8QKT9-F1
#
_cell.length_a   1.000
_cell.length_b   1.000
_cell.length_c   1.000
_cell.angle_alpha   90.00
_cell.angle_beta   90.00
_cell.angle_gamma   90.00
#
_symmetry.space_group_name_H-M   'P 1'
#
loop_
_entity.id
_entity.type
_entity.pdbx_description
1 polymer ?
#
loop_
_entity_poly.entity_id
_entity_poly.type
_entity_poly.pdbx_seq_one_letter_code
_entity_poly.pdbx_strand_id
1 'polypeptide(L)'
;MDNQAAPDAWGDLWRVEEVRPTAFGFDVLLGRPVDGGRGGKKAIITAALAAHFEAHRLAPAGLDLPLSKTTVKRIRRVLGHHRQIDNAAWWDERVDDLIRLTAAEFAGRHSVKEDTAAAARIRILGTTQREAGWWKAPDVVALLHSGLPTSEVAAILDLAAVSVRRLRAWTRPADAANG
;
A
#
# COMPACT_ATOMS: atom_id res chain seq x y z
N MET A 1 -43.49 -3.35 5.42
CA MET A 1 -42.06 -3.21 5.74
C MET A 1 -41.64 -1.88 5.19
N ASP A 2 -41.49 -0.89 6.06
CA ASP A 2 -41.07 0.44 5.66
C ASP A 2 -39.66 0.36 5.08
N ASN A 3 -39.54 0.65 3.79
CA ASN A 3 -38.26 0.70 3.10
C ASN A 3 -37.51 1.94 3.58
N GLN A 4 -36.72 1.79 4.64
CA GLN A 4 -35.89 2.86 5.17
C GLN A 4 -34.90 3.33 4.09
N ALA A 5 -34.81 4.65 3.91
CA ALA A 5 -33.77 5.26 3.08
C ALA A 5 -32.52 5.49 3.91
N ALA A 6 -31.35 5.20 3.36
CA ALA A 6 -30.06 5.46 3.97
C ALA A 6 -29.14 6.19 2.97
N PRO A 7 -28.39 7.20 3.41
CA PRO A 7 -27.38 7.85 2.58
C PRO A 7 -26.13 6.95 2.44
N ASP A 8 -25.50 7.00 1.28
CA ASP A 8 -24.11 6.53 1.15
C ASP A 8 -23.10 7.61 1.59
N ALA A 9 -21.81 7.29 1.50
CA ALA A 9 -20.71 8.15 1.90
C ALA A 9 -20.58 9.44 1.08
N TRP A 10 -21.26 9.53 -0.07
CA TRP A 10 -21.31 10.71 -0.93
C TRP A 10 -22.62 11.49 -0.80
N GLY A 11 -23.57 10.99 0.00
CA GLY A 11 -24.86 11.63 0.25
C GLY A 11 -25.98 11.18 -0.69
N ASP A 12 -25.73 10.23 -1.59
CA ASP A 12 -26.79 9.69 -2.44
C ASP A 12 -27.74 8.83 -1.61
N LEU A 13 -29.05 8.93 -1.88
CA LEU A 13 -30.06 8.19 -1.13
C LEU A 13 -30.30 6.80 -1.72
N TRP A 14 -30.25 5.80 -0.85
CA TRP A 14 -30.50 4.42 -1.19
C TRP A 14 -31.68 3.86 -0.41
N ARG A 15 -32.54 3.14 -1.11
CA ARG A 15 -33.58 2.32 -0.50
C ARG A 15 -32.95 1.04 0.03
N VAL A 16 -32.99 0.84 1.34
CA VAL A 16 -32.47 -0.37 1.99
C VAL A 16 -33.44 -1.53 1.74
N GLU A 17 -32.93 -2.65 1.21
CA GLU A 17 -33.69 -3.86 0.94
C GLU A 17 -33.20 -5.08 1.75
N GLU A 18 -32.05 -4.95 2.41
CA GLU A 18 -31.44 -5.99 3.23
C GLU A 18 -30.37 -5.38 4.15
N VAL A 19 -30.33 -5.87 5.39
CA VAL A 19 -29.37 -5.47 6.42
C VAL A 19 -28.60 -6.70 6.85
N ARG A 20 -27.27 -6.62 6.83
CA ARG A 20 -26.39 -7.70 7.30
C ARG A 20 -25.59 -7.21 8.50
N PRO A 21 -25.80 -7.79 9.69
CA PRO A 21 -25.06 -7.40 10.87
C PRO A 21 -23.58 -7.75 10.73
N THR A 22 -22.72 -6.95 11.35
CA THR A 22 -21.29 -7.24 11.48
C THR A 22 -20.86 -7.14 12.93
N ALA A 23 -19.72 -7.75 13.27
CA ALA A 23 -19.12 -7.63 14.60
C ALA A 23 -18.42 -6.27 14.83
N PHE A 24 -18.36 -5.39 13.82
CA PHE A 24 -17.55 -4.16 13.82
C PHE A 24 -18.33 -2.91 14.28
N GLY A 25 -19.50 -3.08 14.88
CA GLY A 25 -20.32 -1.97 15.38
C GLY A 25 -21.07 -1.20 14.28
N PHE A 26 -21.14 -1.73 13.06
CA PHE A 26 -21.99 -1.21 12.00
C PHE A 26 -22.59 -2.35 11.16
N ASP A 27 -23.72 -2.08 10.50
CA ASP A 27 -24.34 -3.03 9.59
C ASP A 27 -23.98 -2.76 8.13
N VAL A 28 -23.84 -3.82 7.35
CA VAL A 28 -23.71 -3.73 5.89
C VAL A 28 -25.10 -3.67 5.28
N LEU A 29 -25.43 -2.53 4.69
CA LEU A 29 -26.72 -2.31 4.04
C LEU A 29 -26.64 -2.68 2.56
N LEU A 30 -27.64 -3.39 2.05
CA LEU A 30 -27.80 -3.65 0.62
C LEU A 30 -29.13 -3.09 0.13
N GLY A 31 -29.12 -2.50 -1.06
CA GLY A 31 -30.27 -1.80 -1.57
C GLY A 31 -30.12 -1.32 -3.00
N ARG A 32 -30.95 -0.36 -3.37
CA ARG A 32 -30.97 0.27 -4.69
C ARG A 32 -31.05 1.79 -4.56
N PRO A 33 -30.51 2.54 -5.53
CA PRO A 33 -30.65 4.01 -5.53
C PRO A 33 -32.13 4.40 -5.57
N VAL A 34 -32.51 5.42 -4.80
CA VAL A 34 -33.88 5.94 -4.79
C VAL A 34 -34.25 6.53 -6.15
N ASP A 35 -33.30 7.20 -6.81
CA ASP A 35 -33.51 7.91 -8.08
C ASP A 35 -33.57 6.99 -9.31
N GLY A 36 -33.65 5.67 -9.10
CA GLY A 36 -33.80 4.68 -10.18
C GLY A 36 -32.47 4.21 -10.76
N GLY A 37 -31.95 3.11 -10.23
CA GLY A 37 -30.81 2.39 -10.80
C GLY A 37 -31.22 1.12 -11.54
N ARG A 38 -30.66 0.88 -12.73
CA ARG A 38 -30.76 -0.44 -13.39
C ARG A 38 -29.84 -1.45 -12.67
N GLY A 39 -30.38 -2.64 -12.38
CA GLY A 39 -29.65 -3.77 -11.80
C GLY A 39 -30.18 -4.28 -10.46
N GLY A 40 -29.58 -5.37 -9.95
CA GLY A 40 -29.92 -5.98 -8.65
C GLY A 40 -29.39 -5.20 -7.45
N LYS A 41 -29.68 -5.72 -6.24
CA LYS A 41 -29.23 -5.16 -4.96
C LYS A 41 -27.71 -4.93 -4.95
N LYS A 42 -27.27 -3.76 -4.48
CA LYS A 42 -25.85 -3.41 -4.31
C LYS A 42 -25.60 -3.06 -2.85
N ALA A 43 -24.37 -3.28 -2.39
CA ALA A 43 -23.94 -2.78 -1.10
C ALA A 43 -23.93 -1.24 -1.12
N ILE A 44 -24.58 -0.64 -0.13
CA ILE A 44 -24.61 0.80 0.09
C ILE A 44 -23.32 1.15 0.84
N ILE A 45 -22.49 2.02 0.26
CA ILE A 45 -21.20 2.39 0.83
C ILE A 45 -21.45 3.46 1.88
N THR A 46 -21.93 3.08 3.07
CA THR A 46 -22.13 4.03 4.17
C THR A 46 -20.80 4.59 4.67
N ALA A 47 -20.82 5.70 5.41
CA ALA A 47 -19.61 6.30 5.99
C ALA A 47 -18.82 5.32 6.87
N ALA A 48 -19.52 4.53 7.70
CA ALA A 48 -18.89 3.50 8.54
C ALA A 48 -18.24 2.39 7.71
N LEU A 49 -18.92 1.92 6.65
CA LEU A 49 -18.36 0.94 5.73
C LEU A 49 -17.12 1.50 5.01
N ALA A 50 -17.19 2.74 4.51
CA ALA A 50 -16.05 3.39 3.86
C ALA A 50 -14.85 3.52 4.81
N ALA A 51 -15.07 3.95 6.05
CA ALA A 51 -14.02 4.07 7.06
C ALA A 51 -13.37 2.71 7.39
N HIS A 52 -14.17 1.64 7.50
CA HIS A 52 -13.63 0.29 7.70
C HIS A 52 -12.77 -0.17 6.52
N PHE A 53 -13.19 0.15 5.29
CA PHE A 53 -12.39 -0.12 4.09
C PHE A 53 -11.09 0.68 4.06
N GLU A 54 -11.09 1.94 4.52
CA GLU A 54 -9.88 2.76 4.62
C GLU A 54 -8.91 2.21 5.67
N ALA A 55 -9.41 1.84 6.85
CA ALA A 55 -8.61 1.22 7.90
C ALA A 55 -7.94 -0.10 7.43
N HIS A 56 -8.59 -0.83 6.53
CA HIS A 56 -8.08 -2.07 5.94
C HIS A 56 -7.56 -1.91 4.51
N ARG A 57 -7.21 -0.69 4.11
CA ARG A 57 -6.76 -0.38 2.74
C ARG A 57 -5.60 -1.26 2.30
N LEU A 58 -4.62 -1.47 3.19
CA LEU A 58 -3.42 -2.29 2.96
C LEU A 58 -3.62 -3.78 3.28
N ALA A 59 -4.63 -4.14 4.08
CA ALA A 59 -4.90 -5.50 4.53
C ALA A 59 -6.34 -5.95 4.20
N PRO A 60 -6.72 -6.10 2.92
CA PRO A 60 -8.08 -6.46 2.51
C PRO A 60 -8.57 -7.82 3.03
N ALA A 61 -7.65 -8.72 3.38
CA ALA A 61 -8.01 -10.02 3.97
C ALA A 61 -8.64 -9.87 5.36
N GLY A 62 -8.34 -8.78 6.08
CA GLY A 62 -8.89 -8.48 7.41
C GLY A 62 -10.25 -7.78 7.39
N LEU A 63 -10.84 -7.52 6.22
CA LEU A 63 -12.15 -6.87 6.16
C LEU A 63 -13.25 -7.68 6.84
N ASP A 64 -13.20 -9.02 6.70
CA ASP A 64 -14.14 -10.00 7.27
C ASP A 64 -15.62 -9.56 7.25
N LEU A 65 -16.05 -9.02 6.10
CA LEU A 65 -17.42 -8.54 5.91
C LEU A 65 -18.31 -9.64 5.32
N PRO A 66 -19.62 -9.63 5.61
CA PRO A 66 -20.60 -10.53 5.00
C PRO A 66 -20.92 -10.14 3.54
N LEU A 67 -19.87 -9.98 2.73
CA LEU A 67 -19.90 -9.55 1.34
C LEU A 67 -19.09 -10.51 0.46
N SER A 68 -19.52 -10.68 -0.79
CA SER A 68 -18.74 -11.47 -1.74
C SER A 68 -17.42 -10.76 -2.08
N LYS A 69 -16.39 -11.55 -2.45
CA LYS A 69 -15.11 -11.01 -2.94
C LYS A 69 -15.28 -10.03 -4.10
N THR A 70 -16.26 -10.27 -4.97
CA THR A 70 -16.58 -9.39 -6.10
C THR A 70 -17.13 -8.04 -5.62
N THR A 71 -18.02 -8.05 -4.62
CA THR A 71 -18.55 -6.81 -4.02
C THR A 71 -17.45 -6.03 -3.32
N VAL A 72 -16.58 -6.70 -2.54
CA VAL A 72 -15.42 -6.08 -1.90
C VAL A 72 -14.50 -5.41 -2.93
N LYS A 73 -14.16 -6.11 -4.02
CA LYS A 73 -13.32 -5.56 -5.11
C LYS A 73 -13.97 -4.33 -5.76
N ARG A 74 -15.29 -4.36 -5.97
CA ARG A 74 -16.04 -3.23 -6.52
C ARG A 74 -15.99 -2.02 -5.58
N ILE A 75 -16.28 -2.19 -4.30
CA ILE A 75 -16.27 -1.10 -3.31
C ILE A 75 -14.88 -0.46 -3.25
N ARG A 76 -13.81 -1.27 -3.17
CA ARG A 76 -12.43 -0.76 -3.22
C ARG A 76 -12.16 0.10 -4.46
N ARG A 77 -12.64 -0.32 -5.62
CA ARG A 77 -12.48 0.47 -6.86
C ARG A 77 -13.24 1.80 -6.78
N VAL A 78 -14.45 1.81 -6.24
CA VAL A 78 -15.26 3.03 -6.08
C VAL A 78 -14.60 4.00 -5.08
N LEU A 79 -14.03 3.48 -4.00
CA LEU A 79 -13.29 4.27 -3.01
C LEU A 79 -11.89 4.71 -3.49
N GLY A 80 -11.50 4.39 -4.72
CA GLY A 80 -10.18 4.74 -5.26
C GLY A 80 -9.01 3.96 -4.66
N HIS A 81 -9.26 2.86 -3.95
CA HIS A 81 -8.22 2.01 -3.37
C HIS A 81 -7.50 1.22 -4.47
N HIS A 82 -6.41 1.77 -4.97
CA HIS A 82 -5.64 1.17 -6.04
C HIS A 82 -4.52 0.32 -5.45
N ARG A 83 -4.76 -0.99 -5.32
CA ARG A 83 -3.82 -1.95 -4.71
C ARG A 83 -2.38 -1.84 -5.22
N GLN A 84 -2.16 -1.55 -6.51
CA GLN A 84 -0.80 -1.41 -7.03
C GLN A 84 -0.12 -0.11 -6.59
N ILE A 85 -0.86 1.00 -6.49
CA ILE A 85 -0.32 2.30 -6.07
C ILE A 85 -0.13 2.29 -4.56
N ASP A 86 -1.13 1.81 -3.82
CA ASP A 86 -1.08 1.68 -2.37
C ASP A 86 0.06 0.73 -1.94
N ASN A 87 0.23 -0.39 -2.64
CA ASN A 87 1.37 -1.28 -2.39
C ASN A 87 2.69 -0.60 -2.75
N ALA A 88 2.79 0.11 -3.89
CA ALA A 88 4.01 0.80 -4.26
C ALA A 88 4.42 1.84 -3.22
N ALA A 89 3.47 2.69 -2.78
CA ALA A 89 3.68 3.66 -1.71
C ALA A 89 4.11 3.00 -0.40
N TRP A 90 3.46 1.91 0.00
CA TRP A 90 3.82 1.17 1.21
C TRP A 90 5.26 0.66 1.19
N TRP A 91 5.69 0.11 0.04
CA TRP A 91 7.07 -0.34 -0.15
C TRP A 91 8.05 0.82 -0.25
N ASP A 92 7.66 1.94 -0.86
CA ASP A 92 8.50 3.13 -0.99
C ASP A 92 8.75 3.82 0.35
N GLU A 93 7.72 3.95 1.20
CA GLU A 93 7.85 4.45 2.57
C GLU A 93 8.79 3.60 3.43
N ARG A 94 8.91 2.31 3.10
CA ARG A 94 9.66 1.31 3.87
C ARG A 94 10.92 0.84 3.16
N VAL A 95 11.32 1.50 2.07
CA VAL A 95 12.49 1.13 1.30
C VAL A 95 13.77 1.22 2.13
N ASP A 96 13.83 2.15 3.08
CA ASP A 96 14.97 2.35 3.99
C ASP A 96 15.15 1.11 4.88
N ASP A 97 14.06 0.63 5.47
CA ASP A 97 14.03 -0.61 6.24
C ASP A 97 14.34 -1.81 5.34
N LEU A 98 13.81 -1.82 4.12
CA LEU A 98 14.04 -2.87 3.14
C LEU A 98 15.52 -3.00 2.76
N ILE A 99 16.29 -1.92 2.82
CA ILE A 99 17.73 -1.89 2.55
C ILE A 99 18.55 -2.27 3.78
N ARG A 100 18.15 -1.78 4.96
CA ARG A 100 18.90 -1.92 6.22
C ARG A 100 18.72 -3.28 6.87
N LEU A 101 17.53 -3.86 6.77
CA LEU A 101 17.16 -5.12 7.41
C LEU A 101 17.31 -6.28 6.43
N THR A 102 17.57 -7.47 6.97
CA THR A 102 17.38 -8.74 6.24
C THR A 102 15.89 -8.95 5.93
N ALA A 103 15.58 -9.84 4.97
CA ALA A 103 14.18 -10.14 4.63
C ALA A 103 13.39 -10.66 5.84
N ALA A 104 14.02 -11.48 6.69
CA ALA A 104 13.43 -12.01 7.92
C ALA A 104 13.14 -10.90 8.95
N GLU A 105 14.09 -10.00 9.19
CA GLU A 105 13.92 -8.87 10.12
C GLU A 105 12.85 -7.89 9.63
N PHE A 106 12.85 -7.59 8.32
CA PHE A 106 11.82 -6.76 7.71
C PHE A 106 10.43 -7.39 7.84
N ALA A 107 10.33 -8.69 7.58
CA ALA A 107 9.11 -9.47 7.72
C ALA A 107 8.56 -9.42 9.15
N GLY A 108 9.42 -9.63 10.15
CA GLY A 108 9.06 -9.52 11.56
C GLY A 108 8.59 -8.11 11.93
N ARG A 109 9.31 -7.07 11.50
CA ARG A 109 9.02 -5.68 11.83
C ARG A 109 7.71 -5.17 11.22
N HIS A 110 7.43 -5.54 9.96
CA HIS A 110 6.30 -5.02 9.19
C HIS A 110 5.15 -6.02 9.03
N SER A 111 5.22 -7.16 9.72
CA SER A 111 4.21 -8.23 9.67
C SER A 111 3.90 -8.69 8.23
N VAL A 112 4.92 -8.80 7.39
CA VAL A 112 4.83 -9.38 6.03
C VAL A 112 5.51 -10.72 5.99
N LYS A 113 5.20 -11.55 4.98
CA LYS A 113 5.91 -12.82 4.79
C LYS A 113 7.35 -12.56 4.33
N GLU A 114 8.29 -13.36 4.81
CA GLU A 114 9.70 -13.28 4.42
C GLU A 114 9.89 -13.39 2.90
N ASP A 115 9.25 -14.37 2.26
CA ASP A 115 9.28 -14.51 0.79
C ASP A 115 8.80 -13.25 0.05
N THR A 116 7.80 -12.57 0.63
CA THR A 116 7.27 -11.33 0.06
C THR A 116 8.28 -10.18 0.22
N ALA A 117 8.97 -10.11 1.35
CA ALA A 117 10.04 -9.14 1.58
C ALA A 117 11.26 -9.41 0.68
N ALA A 118 11.64 -10.68 0.48
CA ALA A 118 12.73 -11.08 -0.41
C ALA A 118 12.42 -10.74 -1.87
N ALA A 119 11.22 -11.08 -2.36
CA ALA A 119 10.79 -10.71 -3.70
C ALA A 119 10.71 -9.18 -3.90
N ALA A 120 10.27 -8.44 -2.87
CA ALA A 120 10.27 -6.98 -2.91
C ALA A 120 11.69 -6.40 -2.94
N ARG A 121 12.65 -6.96 -2.17
CA ARG A 121 14.07 -6.57 -2.24
C ARG A 121 14.63 -6.74 -3.64
N ILE A 122 14.41 -7.89 -4.28
CA ILE A 122 14.90 -8.12 -5.66
C ILE A 122 14.31 -7.10 -6.62
N ARG A 123 12.99 -6.86 -6.53
CA ARG A 123 12.29 -5.91 -7.40
C ARG A 123 12.75 -4.46 -7.22
N ILE A 124 13.08 -4.04 -6.00
CA ILE A 124 13.35 -2.63 -5.66
C ILE A 124 14.86 -2.32 -5.63
N LEU A 125 15.68 -3.28 -5.20
CA LEU A 125 17.12 -3.13 -5.02
C LEU A 125 17.94 -3.84 -6.10
N GLY A 126 17.29 -4.55 -7.02
CA GLY A 126 17.96 -5.28 -8.10
C GLY A 126 18.24 -6.75 -7.77
N THR A 127 18.66 -7.48 -8.81
CA THR A 127 18.88 -8.93 -8.76
C THR A 127 20.17 -9.32 -8.06
N THR A 128 21.12 -8.40 -7.95
CA THR A 128 22.38 -8.66 -7.26
C THR A 128 22.12 -8.81 -5.75
N GLN A 129 22.16 -10.05 -5.26
CA GLN A 129 22.08 -10.39 -3.84
C GLN A 129 23.31 -9.83 -3.14
N ARG A 130 23.17 -8.67 -2.50
CA ARG A 130 24.22 -8.04 -1.72
C ARG A 130 23.92 -8.17 -0.24
N GLU A 131 24.95 -8.47 0.54
CA GLU A 131 24.87 -8.56 1.99
C GLU A 131 24.29 -7.27 2.59
N ALA A 132 23.58 -7.38 3.71
CA ALA A 132 23.04 -6.21 4.38
C ALA A 132 24.15 -5.20 4.71
N GLY A 133 23.94 -3.92 4.36
CA GLY A 133 24.93 -2.88 4.62
C GLY A 133 26.11 -2.81 3.64
N TRP A 134 26.13 -3.59 2.54
CA TRP A 134 27.16 -3.53 1.50
C TRP A 134 27.48 -2.11 1.00
N TRP A 135 26.48 -1.22 0.98
CA TRP A 135 26.61 0.17 0.54
C TRP A 135 27.45 1.04 1.47
N LYS A 136 27.80 0.54 2.66
CA LYS A 136 28.74 1.18 3.59
C LYS A 136 30.20 0.84 3.28
N ALA A 137 30.46 -0.09 2.36
CA ALA A 137 31.82 -0.41 1.96
C ALA A 137 32.50 0.84 1.39
N PRO A 138 33.78 1.12 1.75
CA PRO A 138 34.43 2.39 1.40
C PRO A 138 34.45 2.70 -0.10
N ASP A 139 34.62 1.67 -0.93
CA ASP A 139 34.58 1.73 -2.39
C ASP A 139 33.19 2.10 -2.93
N VAL A 140 32.14 1.53 -2.36
CA VAL A 140 30.76 1.85 -2.73
C VAL A 140 30.39 3.27 -2.29
N VAL A 141 30.79 3.69 -1.09
CA VAL A 141 30.58 5.06 -0.62
C VAL A 141 31.31 6.07 -1.51
N ALA A 142 32.55 5.78 -1.89
CA ALA A 142 33.31 6.62 -2.81
C ALA A 142 32.63 6.71 -4.19
N LEU A 143 32.12 5.59 -4.72
CA LEU A 143 31.38 5.57 -5.98
C LEU A 143 30.05 6.34 -5.87
N LEU A 144 29.30 6.18 -4.79
CA LEU A 144 28.07 6.91 -4.54
C LEU A 144 28.31 8.42 -4.53
N HIS A 145 29.38 8.88 -3.87
CA HIS A 145 29.74 10.31 -3.80
C HIS A 145 30.62 10.81 -4.94
N SER A 146 30.87 9.97 -5.95
CA SER A 146 31.58 10.40 -7.16
C SER A 146 30.79 11.47 -7.92
N GLY A 147 31.51 12.25 -8.74
CA GLY A 147 30.90 13.21 -9.66
C GLY A 147 30.11 12.58 -10.81
N LEU A 148 30.00 11.24 -10.87
CA LEU A 148 29.29 10.55 -11.93
C LEU A 148 27.78 10.82 -11.88
N PRO A 149 27.10 10.88 -13.04
CA PRO A 149 25.65 10.93 -13.12
C PRO A 149 25.00 9.77 -12.36
N THR A 150 23.82 10.02 -11.76
CA THR A 150 23.06 8.98 -11.05
C THR A 150 22.77 7.75 -11.91
N SER A 151 22.49 7.94 -13.19
CA SER A 151 22.24 6.84 -14.13
C SER A 151 23.46 5.95 -14.35
N GLU A 152 24.66 6.54 -14.31
CA GLU A 152 25.91 5.81 -14.51
C GLU A 152 26.28 5.03 -13.25
N VAL A 153 26.18 5.65 -12.08
CA VAL A 153 26.34 4.95 -10.79
C VAL A 153 25.29 3.83 -10.64
N ALA A 154 24.06 4.06 -11.11
CA ALA A 154 23.00 3.06 -11.11
C ALA A 154 23.34 1.86 -12.01
N ALA A 155 23.91 2.10 -13.19
CA ALA A 155 24.37 1.04 -14.07
C ALA A 155 25.54 0.25 -13.45
N ILE A 156 26.55 0.94 -12.90
CA ILE A 156 27.71 0.31 -12.25
C ILE A 156 27.29 -0.55 -11.06
N LEU A 157 26.36 -0.03 -10.25
CA LEU A 157 25.84 -0.72 -9.08
C LEU A 157 24.65 -1.64 -9.41
N ASP A 158 24.24 -1.82 -10.66
CA ASP A 158 23.05 -2.62 -11.00
C ASP A 158 21.84 -2.28 -10.08
N LEU A 159 21.57 -0.98 -9.94
CA LEU A 159 20.51 -0.42 -9.09
C LEU A 159 19.53 0.41 -9.93
N ALA A 160 18.31 0.61 -9.40
CA ALA A 160 17.46 1.68 -9.88
C ALA A 160 18.06 3.05 -9.52
N ALA A 161 17.92 4.05 -10.41
CA ALA A 161 18.44 5.40 -10.18
C ALA A 161 17.88 6.07 -8.91
N VAL A 162 16.63 5.77 -8.53
CA VAL A 162 16.03 6.26 -7.27
C VAL A 162 16.76 5.70 -6.04
N SER A 163 17.22 4.45 -6.10
CA SER A 163 17.97 3.81 -5.02
C SER A 163 19.34 4.45 -4.84
N VAL A 164 20.02 4.82 -5.93
CA VAL A 164 21.29 5.58 -5.87
C VAL A 164 21.10 6.95 -5.21
N ARG A 165 20.04 7.69 -5.56
CA ARG A 165 19.75 9.00 -4.93
C ARG A 165 19.52 8.87 -3.42
N ARG A 166 18.76 7.86 -3.00
CA ARG A 166 18.51 7.55 -1.59
C ARG A 166 19.81 7.20 -0.85
N LEU A 167 20.62 6.32 -1.43
CA LEU A 167 21.91 5.93 -0.86
C LEU A 167 22.85 7.14 -0.68
N ARG A 168 22.97 8.02 -1.69
CA ARG A 168 23.74 9.28 -1.60
C ARG A 168 23.29 10.16 -0.44
N ALA A 169 21.98 10.30 -0.24
CA ALA A 169 21.43 11.11 0.85
C ALA A 169 21.80 10.54 2.22
N TRP A 170 21.81 9.20 2.36
CA TRP A 170 22.10 8.53 3.64
C TRP A 170 23.57 8.41 3.97
N THR A 171 24.44 8.36 2.98
CA THR A 171 25.89 8.26 3.17
C THR A 171 26.55 9.64 3.27
N ARG A 172 25.78 10.73 3.20
CA ARG A 172 26.32 12.08 3.34
C ARG A 172 26.76 12.31 4.80
N PRO A 173 28.01 12.73 5.05
CA PRO A 173 28.44 13.07 6.41
C PRO A 173 27.63 14.26 6.93
N ALA A 174 27.32 14.26 8.24
CA ALA A 174 26.45 15.24 8.88
C ALA A 174 26.93 16.70 8.73
N ASP A 175 28.24 16.90 8.49
CA ASP A 175 28.86 18.22 8.35
C ASP A 175 28.69 18.86 6.96
N ALA A 176 28.11 18.15 5.98
CA ALA A 176 27.91 18.66 4.62
C ALA A 176 26.47 19.18 4.36
N ALA A 177 25.66 19.38 5.40
CA ALA A 177 24.27 19.83 5.29
C ALA A 177 24.08 21.36 5.38
N ASN A 178 25.12 22.13 5.72
CA ASN A 178 25.11 23.59 5.76
C ASN A 178 26.30 24.16 4.97
N GLY A 179 26.16 24.26 3.65
CA GLY A 179 27.12 24.90 2.75
C GLY A 179 26.45 25.27 1.45
#